data_AF-A0A9N7Z9X7-F1
#
_entry.id   AF-A0A9N7Z9X7-F1
#
_cell.length_a   1.000
_cell.length_b   1.000
_cell.length_c   1.000
_cell.angle_alpha   90.00
_cell.angle_beta   90.00
_cell.angle_gamma   90.00
#
_symmetry.space_group_name_H-M   'P 1'
#
loop_
_entity.id
_entity.type
_entity.pdbx_description
1 polymer ?
#
loop_
_entity_poly.entity_id
_entity_poly.type
_entity_poly.pdbx_seq_one_letter_code
_entity_poly.pdbx_strand_id
1 'polypeptide(L)'
;MRNKEVACLERKLTGMTDEALFEFLHMEIVSHVYKEQQASNGGMDNKDRAVCVSVLEGMGFRVGQGLIERLTRDSPSFKDELDIMKFICKDFWTKVFRRQIDNLRTNHQGTYVLQDNKFALLTQLSNGKQYLDHAPKYLAFSCGMVRGALSNIGLDSVVTAEVSVMPSCKFQVVIQKL
;
A
#
# COMPACT_ATOMS: atom_id res chain seq x y z
N MET A 1 27.58 21.10 18.01
CA MET A 1 26.98 20.92 16.67
C MET A 1 27.21 19.51 16.11
N ARG A 2 28.43 18.94 16.17
CA ARG A 2 28.75 17.55 15.75
C ARG A 2 27.80 16.44 16.24
N ASN A 3 27.33 16.46 17.50
CA ASN A 3 26.43 15.41 18.01
C ASN A 3 25.02 15.40 17.40
N LYS A 4 24.52 16.52 16.85
CA LYS A 4 23.19 16.56 16.22
C LYS A 4 23.22 16.00 14.79
N GLU A 5 24.30 16.20 14.07
CA GLU A 5 24.50 15.67 12.71
C GLU A 5 24.72 14.16 12.74
N VAL A 6 25.53 13.65 13.66
CA VAL A 6 25.73 12.20 13.83
C VAL A 6 24.42 11.50 14.23
N ALA A 7 23.66 12.04 15.19
CA ALA A 7 22.36 11.47 15.55
C ALA A 7 21.29 11.58 14.43
N CYS A 8 21.41 12.55 13.53
CA CYS A 8 20.56 12.68 12.34
C CYS A 8 20.93 11.65 11.27
N LEU A 9 22.23 11.42 11.08
CA LEU A 9 22.76 10.39 10.17
C LEU A 9 22.44 8.98 10.66
N GLU A 10 22.60 8.71 11.96
CA GLU A 10 22.24 7.42 12.57
C GLU A 10 20.72 7.17 12.48
N ARG A 11 19.89 8.20 12.69
CA ARG A 11 18.42 8.10 12.47
C ARG A 11 18.06 7.88 11.00
N LYS A 12 18.78 8.50 10.06
CA LYS A 12 18.60 8.23 8.62
C LYS A 12 19.01 6.80 8.27
N LEU A 13 20.13 6.32 8.80
CA LEU A 13 20.67 4.99 8.53
C LEU A 13 19.77 3.88 9.11
N THR A 14 19.28 4.06 10.35
CA THR A 14 18.28 3.17 10.94
C THR A 14 16.96 3.21 10.18
N GLY A 15 16.51 4.39 9.74
CA GLY A 15 15.33 4.52 8.88
C GLY A 15 15.46 3.78 7.54
N MET A 16 16.64 3.81 6.91
CA MET A 16 16.92 3.09 5.65
C MET A 16 17.00 1.57 5.84
N THR A 17 17.53 1.11 6.98
CA THR A 17 17.65 -0.34 7.28
C THR A 17 16.28 -0.94 7.62
N ASP A 18 15.43 -0.18 8.30
CA ASP A 18 14.04 -0.56 8.62
C ASP A 18 13.15 -0.66 7.36
N GLU A 19 13.35 0.22 6.38
CA GLU A 19 12.62 0.20 5.09
C GLU A 19 12.90 -1.09 4.30
N ALA A 20 14.18 -1.46 4.19
CA ALA A 20 14.58 -2.69 3.50
C ALA A 20 13.94 -3.94 4.14
N LEU A 21 13.75 -3.97 5.47
CA LEU A 21 13.11 -5.11 6.14
C LEU A 21 11.66 -5.28 5.73
N PHE A 22 10.88 -4.19 5.64
CA PHE A 22 9.50 -4.28 5.19
C PHE A 22 9.41 -4.67 3.71
N GLU A 23 10.28 -4.13 2.85
CA GLU A 23 10.33 -4.51 1.44
C GLU A 23 10.65 -6.01 1.28
N PHE A 24 11.66 -6.53 1.97
CA PHE A 24 12.01 -7.94 1.92
C PHE A 24 10.93 -8.84 2.52
N LEU A 25 10.33 -8.44 3.64
CA LEU A 25 9.22 -9.17 4.24
C LEU A 25 8.02 -9.23 3.28
N HIS A 26 7.67 -8.11 2.65
CA HIS A 26 6.59 -8.06 1.67
C HIS A 26 6.88 -8.99 0.49
N MET A 27 8.10 -8.93 -0.06
CA MET A 27 8.54 -9.82 -1.14
C MET A 27 8.42 -11.30 -0.75
N GLU A 28 8.84 -11.66 0.46
CA GLU A 28 8.76 -13.04 0.94
C GLU A 28 7.31 -13.48 1.22
N ILE A 29 6.47 -12.61 1.78
CA ILE A 29 5.03 -12.91 1.97
C ILE A 29 4.36 -13.19 0.62
N VAL A 30 4.59 -12.35 -0.39
CA VAL A 30 4.06 -12.56 -1.74
C VAL A 30 4.59 -13.86 -2.33
N SER A 31 5.89 -14.12 -2.19
CA SER A 31 6.54 -15.36 -2.64
C SER A 31 5.92 -16.61 -1.98
N HIS A 32 5.75 -16.58 -0.66
CA HIS A 32 5.22 -17.66 0.14
C HIS A 32 3.76 -17.99 -0.22
N VAL A 33 2.87 -16.99 -0.23
CA VAL A 33 1.46 -17.18 -0.57
C VAL A 33 1.30 -17.82 -1.96
N TYR A 34 2.09 -17.39 -2.94
CA TYR A 34 2.04 -17.95 -4.29
C TYR A 34 2.66 -19.35 -4.39
N LYS A 35 3.68 -19.68 -3.58
CA LYS A 35 4.31 -21.00 -3.57
C LYS A 35 3.40 -22.05 -2.91
N GLU A 36 2.80 -21.70 -1.77
CA GLU A 36 1.84 -22.56 -1.06
C GLU A 36 0.68 -22.95 -1.98
N GLN A 37 0.14 -21.99 -2.72
CA GLN A 37 -0.99 -22.26 -3.61
C GLN A 37 -0.60 -23.08 -4.86
N GLN A 38 0.64 -22.96 -5.34
CA GLN A 38 1.15 -23.83 -6.41
C GLN A 38 1.36 -25.27 -5.94
N ALA A 39 1.82 -25.45 -4.70
CA ALA A 39 2.07 -26.76 -4.12
C ALA A 39 0.77 -27.57 -3.90
N SER A 40 -0.34 -26.90 -3.60
CA SER A 40 -1.63 -27.55 -3.36
C SER A 40 -2.31 -28.04 -4.65
N ASN A 41 -2.15 -27.34 -5.78
CA ASN A 41 -2.94 -27.58 -7.00
C ASN A 41 -2.15 -28.09 -8.22
N GLY A 42 -0.84 -28.29 -8.12
CA GLY A 42 -0.02 -28.83 -9.23
C GLY A 42 0.11 -27.89 -10.45
N GLY A 43 -0.25 -26.62 -10.27
CA GLY A 43 -0.28 -25.56 -11.27
C GLY A 43 -1.04 -24.34 -10.73
N MET A 44 -0.94 -23.19 -11.39
CA MET A 44 -1.67 -21.98 -10.98
C MET A 44 -2.56 -21.52 -12.12
N ASP A 45 -3.88 -21.56 -11.94
CA ASP A 45 -4.84 -20.98 -12.87
C ASP A 45 -5.19 -19.51 -12.50
N ASN A 46 -6.17 -18.89 -13.15
CA ASN A 46 -6.59 -17.53 -12.82
C ASN A 46 -7.35 -17.45 -11.49
N LYS A 47 -8.07 -18.50 -11.11
CA LYS A 47 -8.83 -18.57 -9.86
C LYS A 47 -7.88 -18.65 -8.67
N ASP A 48 -6.84 -19.47 -8.77
CA ASP A 48 -5.81 -19.59 -7.74
C ASP A 48 -5.03 -18.28 -7.54
N ARG A 49 -4.73 -17.57 -8.64
CA ARG A 49 -4.15 -16.22 -8.56
C ARG A 49 -5.07 -15.25 -7.83
N ALA A 50 -6.37 -15.28 -8.10
CA ALA A 50 -7.34 -14.43 -7.42
C ALA A 50 -7.44 -14.74 -5.92
N VAL A 51 -7.35 -16.03 -5.54
CA VAL A 51 -7.27 -16.45 -4.13
C VAL A 51 -6.01 -15.88 -3.47
N CYS A 52 -4.84 -16.01 -4.09
CA CYS A 52 -3.59 -15.44 -3.56
C CYS A 52 -3.69 -13.92 -3.37
N VAL A 53 -4.26 -13.21 -4.35
CA VAL A 53 -4.50 -11.75 -4.26
C VAL A 53 -5.42 -11.43 -3.09
N SER A 54 -6.52 -12.18 -2.92
CA SER A 54 -7.46 -12.01 -1.81
C SER A 54 -6.81 -12.22 -0.44
N VAL A 55 -5.93 -13.23 -0.31
CA VAL A 55 -5.17 -13.47 0.93
C VAL A 55 -4.25 -12.30 1.25
N LEU A 56 -3.47 -11.83 0.27
CA LEU A 56 -2.55 -10.71 0.45
C LEU A 56 -3.30 -9.41 0.79
N GLU A 57 -4.41 -9.16 0.12
CA GLU A 57 -5.30 -8.03 0.39
C GLU A 57 -5.86 -8.10 1.82
N GLY A 58 -6.35 -9.26 2.25
CA GLY A 58 -6.85 -9.46 3.61
C GLY A 58 -5.78 -9.27 4.69
N MET A 59 -4.54 -9.68 4.44
CA MET A 59 -3.41 -9.39 5.34
C MET A 59 -3.17 -7.87 5.43
N GLY A 60 -3.14 -7.20 4.27
CA GLY A 60 -3.01 -5.75 4.18
C GLY A 60 -4.13 -5.02 4.93
N PHE A 61 -5.36 -5.48 4.79
CA PHE A 61 -6.53 -4.92 5.47
C PHE A 61 -6.36 -4.86 6.99
N ARG A 62 -5.95 -5.97 7.60
CA ARG A 62 -5.72 -6.03 9.05
C ARG A 62 -4.59 -5.10 9.49
N VAL A 63 -3.52 -5.01 8.69
CA VAL A 63 -2.41 -4.09 8.96
C VAL A 63 -2.87 -2.64 8.85
N GLY A 64 -3.67 -2.31 7.84
CA GLY A 64 -4.26 -0.99 7.63
C GLY A 64 -5.08 -0.51 8.83
N GLN A 65 -5.96 -1.38 9.35
CA GLN A 65 -6.76 -1.10 10.55
C GLN A 65 -5.86 -0.80 11.77
N GLY A 66 -4.89 -1.66 12.08
CA GLY A 66 -4.02 -1.44 13.25
C GLY A 66 -3.11 -0.23 13.13
N LEU A 67 -2.70 0.15 11.92
CA LEU A 67 -1.89 1.34 11.68
C LEU A 67 -2.70 2.62 11.86
N ILE A 68 -3.90 2.68 11.28
CA ILE A 68 -4.70 3.90 11.31
C ILE A 68 -5.13 4.24 12.73
N GLU A 69 -5.50 3.26 13.57
CA GLU A 69 -5.81 3.48 15.00
C GLU A 69 -4.69 4.23 15.73
N ARG A 70 -3.44 3.86 15.46
CA ARG A 70 -2.27 4.48 16.08
C ARG A 70 -1.99 5.88 15.52
N LEU A 71 -2.22 6.07 14.22
CA LEU A 71 -1.91 7.33 13.54
C LEU A 71 -2.97 8.42 13.79
N THR A 72 -4.22 8.02 14.04
CA THR A 72 -5.32 8.97 14.28
C THR A 72 -5.58 9.24 15.76
N ARG A 73 -4.91 8.53 16.68
CA ARG A 73 -5.12 8.65 18.14
C ARG A 73 -5.14 10.09 18.66
N ASP A 74 -4.19 10.91 18.21
CA ASP A 74 -4.05 12.31 18.62
C ASP A 74 -4.36 13.29 17.48
N SER A 75 -4.98 12.79 16.40
CA SER A 75 -5.32 13.60 15.23
C SER A 75 -6.62 14.38 15.46
N PRO A 76 -6.74 15.62 14.96
CA PRO A 76 -8.02 16.31 14.92
C PRO A 76 -9.06 15.50 14.15
N SER A 77 -10.33 15.62 14.53
CA SER A 77 -11.43 14.99 13.79
C SER A 77 -11.42 15.43 12.32
N PHE A 78 -11.62 14.47 11.41
CA PHE A 78 -11.78 14.76 10.00
C PHE A 78 -13.12 15.47 9.73
N LYS A 79 -13.10 16.49 8.87
CA LYS A 79 -14.30 17.28 8.56
C LYS A 79 -15.16 16.63 7.50
N ASP A 80 -14.52 16.02 6.51
CA ASP A 80 -15.16 15.40 5.37
C ASP A 80 -14.31 14.25 4.79
N GLU A 81 -14.87 13.55 3.81
CA GLU A 81 -14.22 12.45 3.08
C GLU A 81 -12.92 12.87 2.39
N LEU A 82 -12.85 14.11 1.89
CA LEU A 82 -11.66 14.60 1.21
C LEU A 82 -10.50 14.83 2.18
N ASP A 83 -10.78 15.31 3.39
CA ASP A 83 -9.79 15.44 4.45
C ASP A 83 -9.23 14.09 4.90
N ILE A 84 -10.08 13.06 4.96
CA ILE A 84 -9.64 11.67 5.15
C ILE A 84 -8.69 11.23 4.03
N MET A 85 -9.07 11.45 2.77
CA MET A 85 -8.24 11.04 1.63
C MET A 85 -6.90 11.79 1.57
N LYS A 86 -6.86 13.06 1.97
CA LYS A 86 -5.60 13.81 2.14
C LYS A 86 -4.72 13.19 3.22
N PHE A 87 -5.29 12.81 4.36
CA PHE A 87 -4.55 12.13 5.43
C PHE A 87 -3.98 10.80 4.94
N ILE A 88 -4.77 10.01 4.21
CA ILE A 88 -4.28 8.76 3.61
C ILE A 88 -3.09 9.04 2.67
N CYS A 89 -3.21 10.05 1.80
CA CYS A 89 -2.17 10.40 0.82
C CYS A 89 -0.89 10.97 1.44
N LYS A 90 -0.99 11.66 2.57
CA LYS A 90 0.12 12.42 3.16
C LYS A 90 0.69 11.75 4.39
N ASP A 91 -0.12 11.47 5.39
CA ASP A 91 0.33 11.00 6.69
C ASP A 91 0.47 9.47 6.71
N PHE A 92 -0.60 8.77 6.32
CA PHE A 92 -0.60 7.31 6.28
C PHE A 92 0.44 6.79 5.26
N TRP A 93 0.40 7.28 4.01
CA TRP A 93 1.34 6.85 2.97
C TRP A 93 2.79 7.15 3.36
N THR A 94 3.08 8.33 3.91
CA THR A 94 4.44 8.67 4.36
C THR A 94 4.89 7.82 5.53
N LYS A 95 3.99 7.42 6.42
CA LYS A 95 4.36 6.55 7.53
C LYS A 95 4.78 5.16 7.05
N VAL A 96 4.06 4.63 6.07
CA VAL A 96 4.26 3.26 5.55
C VAL A 96 5.38 3.20 4.52
N PHE A 97 5.33 4.07 3.50
CA PHE A 97 6.20 4.02 2.32
C PHE A 97 7.19 5.18 2.26
N ARG A 98 7.30 5.97 3.33
CA ARG A 98 8.25 7.10 3.47
C ARG A 98 8.15 8.17 2.38
N ARG A 99 7.03 8.18 1.64
CA ARG A 99 6.72 9.12 0.57
C ARG A 99 5.25 9.51 0.63
N GLN A 100 4.92 10.67 0.07
CA GLN A 100 3.54 11.07 -0.15
C GLN A 100 3.08 10.56 -1.52
N ILE A 101 1.77 10.37 -1.67
CA ILE A 101 1.15 10.19 -2.98
C ILE A 101 1.44 11.41 -3.85
N ASP A 102 1.93 11.16 -5.07
CA ASP A 102 2.33 12.22 -5.99
C ASP A 102 1.12 12.97 -6.56
N ASN A 103 0.02 12.26 -6.86
CA ASN A 103 -1.21 12.88 -7.34
C ASN A 103 -2.45 12.24 -6.74
N LEU A 104 -3.35 13.08 -6.20
CA LEU A 104 -4.70 12.70 -5.82
C LEU A 104 -5.69 13.29 -6.83
N ARG A 105 -6.52 12.44 -7.44
CA ARG A 105 -7.64 12.85 -8.30
C ARG A 105 -8.95 12.33 -7.70
N THR A 106 -10.04 13.05 -7.92
CA THR A 106 -11.39 12.62 -7.53
C THR A 106 -12.41 13.05 -8.58
N ASN A 107 -13.50 12.29 -8.71
CA ASN A 107 -14.66 12.69 -9.49
C ASN A 107 -15.73 13.41 -8.65
N HIS A 108 -15.46 13.70 -7.36
CA HIS A 108 -16.41 14.26 -6.39
C HIS A 108 -17.69 13.43 -6.19
N GLN A 109 -17.69 12.17 -6.62
CA GLN A 109 -18.82 11.24 -6.50
C GLN A 109 -18.42 9.97 -5.74
N GLY A 110 -17.36 10.02 -4.94
CA GLY A 110 -16.87 8.90 -4.13
C GLY A 110 -15.79 8.04 -4.80
N THR A 111 -15.26 8.44 -5.96
CA THR A 111 -14.11 7.76 -6.59
C THR A 111 -12.87 8.62 -6.53
N TYR A 112 -11.80 8.05 -6.00
CA TYR A 112 -10.48 8.69 -5.91
C TYR A 112 -9.42 7.84 -6.61
N VAL A 113 -8.40 8.51 -7.13
CA VAL A 113 -7.23 7.88 -7.72
C VAL A 113 -5.98 8.47 -7.09
N LEU A 114 -5.22 7.62 -6.41
CA LEU A 114 -3.99 7.92 -5.71
C LEU A 114 -2.83 7.39 -6.56
N GLN A 115 -2.02 8.27 -7.12
CA GLN A 115 -0.90 7.90 -7.99
C GLN A 115 0.43 8.04 -7.24
N ASP A 116 1.21 6.97 -7.22
CA ASP A 116 2.61 6.98 -6.81
C ASP A 116 3.49 6.70 -8.04
N ASN A 117 4.42 7.60 -8.32
CA ASN A 117 5.29 7.52 -9.50
C ASN A 117 6.51 6.61 -9.29
N LYS A 118 6.89 6.34 -8.04
CA LYS A 118 8.03 5.49 -7.69
C LYS A 118 7.69 4.62 -6.49
N PHE A 119 6.68 3.77 -6.66
CA PHE A 119 6.18 2.98 -5.57
C PHE A 119 7.26 2.00 -5.08
N ALA A 120 7.59 2.07 -3.79
CA ALA A 120 8.77 1.40 -3.21
C ALA A 120 8.75 -0.12 -3.50
N LEU A 121 7.60 -0.76 -3.30
CA LEU A 121 7.43 -2.21 -3.49
C LEU A 121 7.57 -2.68 -4.95
N LEU A 122 7.51 -1.78 -5.93
CA LEU A 122 7.76 -2.09 -7.34
C LEU A 122 9.17 -1.70 -7.80
N THR A 123 9.85 -0.81 -7.08
CA THR A 123 11.16 -0.28 -7.48
C THR A 123 12.24 -1.36 -7.53
N GLN A 124 12.13 -2.38 -6.67
CA GLN A 124 13.06 -3.52 -6.65
C GLN A 124 12.81 -4.55 -7.77
N LEU A 125 11.68 -4.46 -8.48
CA LEU A 125 11.29 -5.47 -9.48
C LEU A 125 11.77 -5.11 -10.89
N SER A 126 11.47 -3.89 -11.34
CA SER A 126 11.72 -3.50 -12.72
C SER A 126 11.61 -1.99 -12.92
N ASN A 127 12.34 -1.49 -13.90
CA ASN A 127 12.19 -0.13 -14.45
C ASN A 127 11.64 -0.19 -15.89
N GLY A 128 10.52 -0.89 -16.09
CA GLY A 128 9.96 -1.10 -17.42
C GLY A 128 8.64 -1.85 -17.45
N LYS A 129 8.35 -2.52 -18.57
CA LYS A 129 7.09 -3.25 -18.81
C LYS A 129 7.20 -4.77 -18.64
N GLN A 130 8.40 -5.28 -18.38
CA GLN A 130 8.73 -6.71 -18.44
C GLN A 130 7.98 -7.56 -17.41
N TYR A 131 7.48 -6.96 -16.33
CA TYR A 131 6.84 -7.67 -15.22
C TYR A 131 5.41 -7.16 -14.91
N LEU A 132 4.75 -6.50 -15.87
CA LEU A 132 3.40 -5.95 -15.63
C LEU A 132 2.37 -7.01 -15.24
N ASP A 133 2.43 -8.20 -15.82
CA ASP A 133 1.53 -9.32 -15.48
C ASP A 133 1.71 -9.79 -14.02
N HIS A 134 2.85 -9.49 -13.42
CA HIS A 134 3.15 -9.78 -12.03
C HIS A 134 2.91 -8.59 -11.10
N ALA A 135 2.56 -7.41 -11.61
CA ALA A 135 2.32 -6.24 -10.78
C ALA A 135 1.17 -6.43 -9.77
N PRO A 136 0.01 -7.03 -10.14
CA PRO A 136 -1.15 -7.09 -9.24
C PRO A 136 -0.86 -7.77 -7.90
N LYS A 137 -0.02 -8.82 -7.88
CA LYS A 137 0.32 -9.53 -6.64
C LYS A 137 1.10 -8.69 -5.64
N TYR A 138 1.91 -7.75 -6.12
CA TYR A 138 2.70 -6.86 -5.25
C TYR A 138 1.91 -5.64 -4.79
N LEU A 139 0.75 -5.36 -5.39
CA LEU A 139 -0.12 -4.26 -4.99
C LEU A 139 -1.27 -4.69 -4.08
N ALA A 140 -1.66 -5.97 -4.12
CA ALA A 140 -2.78 -6.52 -3.35
C ALA A 140 -2.71 -6.17 -1.86
N PHE A 141 -1.56 -6.37 -1.23
CA PHE A 141 -1.33 -6.01 0.18
C PHE A 141 -1.57 -4.52 0.44
N SER A 142 -1.06 -3.65 -0.45
CA SER A 142 -1.21 -2.20 -0.31
C SER A 142 -2.65 -1.72 -0.54
N CYS A 143 -3.39 -2.35 -1.45
CA CYS A 143 -4.84 -2.13 -1.59
C CYS A 143 -5.56 -2.43 -0.28
N GLY A 144 -5.24 -3.58 0.34
CA GLY A 144 -5.75 -3.97 1.63
C GLY A 144 -5.44 -2.95 2.70
N MET A 145 -4.19 -2.49 2.80
CA MET A 145 -3.79 -1.47 3.79
C MET A 145 -4.64 -0.21 3.70
N VAL A 146 -4.87 0.31 2.49
CA VAL A 146 -5.71 1.50 2.29
C VAL A 146 -7.16 1.19 2.67
N ARG A 147 -7.72 0.06 2.21
CA ARG A 147 -9.10 -0.33 2.51
C ARG A 147 -9.33 -0.51 4.01
N GLY A 148 -8.40 -1.15 4.71
CA GLY A 148 -8.44 -1.37 6.15
C GLY A 148 -8.33 -0.07 6.93
N ALA A 149 -7.44 0.82 6.50
CA ALA A 149 -7.32 2.15 7.10
C ALA A 149 -8.64 2.94 6.97
N LEU A 150 -9.25 2.95 5.79
CA LEU A 150 -10.52 3.63 5.52
C LEU A 150 -11.69 3.02 6.31
N SER A 151 -11.77 1.68 6.36
CA SER A 151 -12.82 0.98 7.12
C SER A 151 -12.78 1.34 8.61
N ASN A 152 -11.60 1.43 9.21
CA ASN A 152 -11.46 1.72 10.64
C ASN A 152 -11.81 3.17 11.02
N ILE A 153 -11.84 4.09 10.06
CA ILE A 153 -12.28 5.48 10.24
C ILE A 153 -13.71 5.70 9.72
N GLY A 154 -14.44 4.62 9.41
CA GLY A 154 -15.85 4.63 9.07
C GLY A 154 -16.16 4.81 7.59
N LEU A 155 -15.19 4.61 6.69
CA LEU A 155 -15.41 4.66 5.24
C LEU A 155 -15.27 3.27 4.61
N ASP A 156 -16.41 2.65 4.31
CA ASP A 156 -16.43 1.43 3.50
C ASP A 156 -16.05 1.73 2.06
N SER A 157 -15.12 0.96 1.52
CA SER A 157 -14.53 1.21 0.21
C SER A 157 -14.07 -0.06 -0.48
N VAL A 158 -13.97 0.02 -1.80
CA VAL A 158 -13.27 -0.95 -2.64
C VAL A 158 -11.99 -0.29 -3.16
N VAL A 159 -10.86 -0.96 -2.99
CA VAL A 159 -9.55 -0.46 -3.44
C VAL A 159 -8.98 -1.41 -4.49
N THR A 160 -8.73 -0.90 -5.68
CA THR A 160 -8.05 -1.61 -6.76
C THR A 160 -6.77 -0.89 -7.14
N ALA A 161 -5.86 -1.55 -7.84
CA ALA A 161 -4.65 -0.91 -8.32
C ALA A 161 -4.24 -1.38 -9.72
N GLU A 162 -3.62 -0.47 -10.45
CA GLU A 162 -3.11 -0.70 -11.80
C GLU A 162 -1.68 -0.18 -11.97
N VAL A 163 -0.94 -0.80 -12.89
CA VAL A 163 0.42 -0.42 -13.29
C VAL A 163 0.48 -0.35 -14.80
N SER A 164 0.68 0.84 -15.34
CA SER A 164 0.93 1.02 -16.78
C SER A 164 2.42 0.96 -17.12
N VAL A 165 3.28 1.38 -16.19
CA VAL A 165 4.74 1.37 -16.30
C VAL A 165 5.36 1.32 -14.91
N MET A 166 6.24 0.34 -14.65
CA MET A 166 6.93 0.28 -13.36
C MET A 166 8.01 1.38 -13.26
N PRO A 167 8.24 1.97 -12.08
CA PRO A 167 7.62 1.66 -10.78
C PRO A 167 6.36 2.48 -10.44
N SER A 168 5.71 3.12 -11.43
CA SER A 168 4.50 3.91 -11.18
C SER A 168 3.25 3.06 -11.10
N CYS A 169 2.43 3.31 -10.07
CA CYS A 169 1.13 2.67 -9.91
C CYS A 169 0.05 3.68 -9.53
N LYS A 170 -1.20 3.27 -9.73
CA LYS A 170 -2.37 4.01 -9.27
C LYS A 170 -3.25 3.11 -8.44
N PHE A 171 -3.68 3.60 -7.29
CA PHE A 171 -4.69 2.99 -6.44
C PHE A 171 -5.99 3.72 -6.65
N GLN A 172 -7.02 3.01 -7.11
CA GLN A 172 -8.36 3.54 -7.22
C GLN A 172 -9.15 3.15 -5.97
N VAL A 173 -9.71 4.15 -5.29
CA VAL A 173 -10.56 3.96 -4.11
C VAL A 173 -11.97 4.38 -4.48
N VAL A 174 -12.92 3.44 -4.34
CA VAL A 174 -14.35 3.67 -4.57
C VAL A 174 -15.08 3.54 -3.24
N ILE A 175 -15.53 4.66 -2.70
CA ILE A 175 -16.33 4.72 -1.48
C ILE A 175 -17.70 4.10 -1.75
N GLN A 176 -18.11 3.18 -0.89
CA GLN A 176 -19.42 2.54 -0.94
C GLN A 176 -20.43 3.46 -0.24
N LYS A 177 -21.45 3.91 -0.96
CA LYS A 177 -22.57 4.63 -0.36
C LYS A 177 -23.55 3.59 0.18
N LEU A 178 -23.84 3.68 1.49
CA LEU A 178 -24.93 2.96 2.13
C LEU A 178 -26.29 3.44 1.61
#